data_AF-A0A9D1MLJ1-F1
#
_entry.id   AF-A0A9D1MLJ1-F1
#
_cell.length_a   1.000
_cell.length_b   1.000
_cell.length_c   1.000
_cell.angle_alpha   90.00
_cell.angle_beta   90.00
_cell.angle_gamma   90.00
#
_symmetry.space_group_name_H-M   'P 1'
#
loop_
_entity.id
_entity.type
_entity.pdbx_description
1 polymer ?
#
loop_
_entity_poly.entity_id
_entity_poly.type
_entity_poly.pdbx_seq_one_letter_code
_entity_poly.pdbx_strand_id
1 'polypeptide(L)'
;MKREFDDFVLFAEKGLSSARMVEKYLGAELFHERSGKPRVEGAKISLSDTCGVTLLAVLKGEGEIGVDAEKTDRVPPAPLKDIFAWTRLEAYCKALGRGITPHDVKNLTPRGIVAEEEIDGLAVSVCVLRPEGRL
;
A
#
# COMPACT_ATOMS: atom_id res chain seq x y z
N MET A 1 9.46 10.23 7.18
CA MET A 1 8.80 11.24 6.32
C MET A 1 7.28 11.11 6.44
N LYS A 2 6.54 12.23 6.46
CA LYS A 2 5.06 12.28 6.41
C LYS A 2 4.62 13.10 5.18
N ARG A 3 3.68 12.58 4.40
CA ARG A 3 3.01 13.28 3.29
C ARG A 3 1.50 13.24 3.48
N GLU A 4 0.83 14.36 3.27
CA GLU A 4 -0.63 14.45 3.38
C GLU A 4 -1.26 14.56 2.00
N PHE A 5 -2.29 13.74 1.77
CA PHE A 5 -3.14 13.74 0.59
C PHE A 5 -4.59 13.97 1.02
N ASP A 6 -5.48 14.25 0.07
CA ASP A 6 -6.89 14.49 0.38
C ASP A 6 -7.55 13.29 1.07
N ASP A 7 -7.27 12.09 0.55
CA ASP A 7 -7.90 10.85 1.01
C ASP A 7 -7.09 10.08 2.06
N PHE A 8 -5.81 10.41 2.28
CA PHE A 8 -4.96 9.61 3.17
C PHE A 8 -3.75 10.39 3.68
N VAL A 9 -3.03 9.79 4.64
CA VAL A 9 -1.70 10.22 5.06
C VAL A 9 -0.74 9.07 4.81
N LEU A 10 0.42 9.36 4.21
CA LEU A 10 1.50 8.40 3.99
C LEU A 10 2.68 8.73 4.88
N PHE A 11 3.15 7.72 5.61
CA PHE A 11 4.38 7.75 6.36
C PHE A 11 5.39 6.78 5.75
N ALA A 12 6.66 7.15 5.73
CA ALA A 12 7.75 6.28 5.32
C ALA A 12 8.94 6.47 6.26
N GLU A 13 9.45 5.40 6.86
CA GLU A 13 10.60 5.45 7.77
C GLU A 13 11.58 4.32 7.48
N LYS A 14 12.87 4.63 7.61
CA LYS A 14 13.93 3.63 7.46
C LYS A 14 14.25 2.98 8.81
N GLY A 15 14.35 1.65 8.82
CA GLY A 15 14.79 0.87 9.97
C GLY A 15 13.75 0.72 11.09
N LEU A 16 12.48 1.04 10.83
CA LEU A 16 11.41 0.97 11.82
C LEU A 16 10.38 -0.08 11.41
N SER A 17 10.14 -1.09 12.24
CA SER A 17 9.17 -2.15 11.89
C SER A 17 7.74 -1.63 11.76
N SER A 18 6.88 -2.36 11.05
CA SER A 18 5.46 -2.01 10.88
C SER A 18 4.71 -1.78 12.20
N ALA A 19 4.96 -2.62 13.22
CA ALA A 19 4.34 -2.45 14.54
C ALA A 19 4.78 -1.14 15.20
N ARG A 20 6.07 -0.81 15.11
CA ARG A 20 6.63 0.45 15.63
C ARG A 20 6.16 1.67 14.84
N MET A 21 5.94 1.54 13.53
CA MET A 21 5.31 2.58 12.70
C MET A 21 3.90 2.91 13.18
N VAL A 22 3.08 1.87 13.42
CA VAL A 22 1.71 2.03 13.91
C VAL A 22 1.70 2.61 15.32
N GLU A 23 2.51 2.11 16.24
CA GLU A 23 2.63 2.65 17.60
C GLU A 23 3.04 4.13 17.58
N LYS A 24 4.07 4.48 16.79
CA LYS A 24 4.60 5.85 16.70
C LYS A 24 3.58 6.84 16.13
N TYR A 25 2.85 6.47 15.07
CA TYR A 25 2.02 7.41 14.32
C TYR A 25 0.54 7.36 14.67
N LEU A 26 0.05 6.25 15.19
CA LEU A 26 -1.35 6.04 15.56
C LEU A 26 -1.54 5.81 17.07
N GLY A 27 -0.47 5.59 17.84
CA GLY A 27 -0.59 5.30 19.27
C GLY A 27 -1.36 4.01 19.56
N ALA A 28 -1.34 3.06 18.62
CA ALA A 28 -2.20 1.89 18.62
C ALA A 28 -1.41 0.58 18.42
N GLU A 29 -2.05 -0.55 18.70
CA GLU A 29 -1.50 -1.88 18.47
C GLU A 29 -1.83 -2.39 17.05
N LEU A 30 -0.85 -3.06 16.44
CA LEU A 30 -0.99 -3.69 15.12
C LEU A 30 -1.40 -5.16 15.27
N PHE A 31 -2.54 -5.51 14.71
CA PHE A 31 -3.03 -6.87 14.60
C PHE A 31 -2.96 -7.36 13.15
N HIS A 32 -3.07 -8.67 12.95
CA HIS A 32 -3.18 -9.25 11.62
C HIS A 32 -4.40 -10.17 11.55
N GLU A 33 -5.16 -10.06 10.45
CA GLU A 33 -6.17 -11.05 10.11
C GLU A 33 -5.53 -12.41 9.77
N ARG A 34 -6.35 -13.47 9.69
CA ARG A 34 -5.91 -14.76 9.15
C ARG A 34 -5.36 -14.68 7.72
N SER A 35 -5.80 -13.67 6.95
CA SER A 35 -5.32 -13.38 5.60
C SER A 35 -3.91 -12.75 5.59
N GLY A 36 -3.37 -12.36 6.75
CA GLY A 36 -2.16 -11.56 6.87
C GLY A 36 -2.39 -10.05 6.66
N LYS A 37 -3.63 -9.60 6.41
CA LYS A 37 -3.95 -8.17 6.28
C LYS A 37 -3.78 -7.47 7.65
N PRO A 38 -3.05 -6.35 7.71
CA PRO A 38 -2.90 -5.61 8.96
C PRO A 38 -4.21 -4.93 9.38
N ARG A 39 -4.44 -4.86 10.70
CA ARG A 39 -5.57 -4.17 11.33
C ARG A 39 -5.13 -3.34 12.51
N VAL A 40 -5.76 -2.18 12.66
CA VAL A 40 -5.62 -1.27 13.79
C VAL A 40 -7.03 -0.83 14.18
N GLU A 41 -7.33 -0.82 15.47
CA GLU A 41 -8.64 -0.36 15.94
C GLU A 41 -8.86 1.11 15.59
N GLY A 42 -10.03 1.44 15.04
CA GLY A 42 -10.38 2.80 14.66
C GLY A 42 -9.68 3.37 13.42
N ALA A 43 -8.80 2.60 12.74
CA ALA A 43 -8.07 3.09 11.57
C ALA A 43 -8.06 2.08 10.41
N LYS A 44 -8.22 2.59 9.19
CA LYS A 44 -8.03 1.84 7.94
C LYS A 44 -6.61 2.08 7.44
N ILE A 45 -5.79 1.04 7.47
CA ILE A 45 -4.37 1.14 7.16
C ILE A 45 -3.94 0.17 6.06
N SER A 46 -2.82 0.48 5.43
CA SER A 46 -2.03 -0.47 4.66
C SER A 46 -0.55 -0.26 4.94
N LEU A 47 0.22 -1.33 4.85
CA LEU A 47 1.64 -1.36 5.16
C LEU A 47 2.41 -1.97 3.98
N SER A 48 3.62 -1.48 3.76
CA SER A 48 4.62 -2.09 2.88
C SER A 48 5.99 -1.99 3.52
N ASP A 49 6.80 -3.03 3.39
CA ASP A 49 8.19 -3.02 3.86
C ASP A 49 9.10 -3.47 2.72
N THR A 50 9.97 -2.57 2.30
CA THR A 50 10.87 -2.80 1.18
C THR A 50 12.22 -2.17 1.48
N CYS A 51 13.27 -2.99 1.43
CA CYS A 51 14.66 -2.54 1.60
C CYS A 51 14.92 -1.78 2.91
N GLY A 52 14.21 -2.18 3.98
CA GLY A 52 14.30 -1.56 5.29
C GLY A 52 13.62 -0.18 5.36
N VAL A 53 12.84 0.21 4.35
CA VAL A 53 11.90 1.32 4.42
C VAL A 53 10.51 0.75 4.64
N THR A 54 9.87 1.17 5.72
CA THR A 54 8.51 0.75 6.05
C THR A 54 7.57 1.92 5.77
N LEU A 55 6.55 1.64 4.97
CA LEU A 55 5.50 2.57 4.60
C LEU A 55 4.22 2.24 5.36
N LEU A 56 3.53 3.27 5.84
CA LEU A 56 2.22 3.21 6.46
C LEU A 56 1.30 4.21 5.76
N ALA A 57 0.28 3.73 5.08
CA ALA A 57 -0.79 4.54 4.54
C ALA A 57 -2.02 4.46 5.45
N VAL A 58 -2.58 5.61 5.82
CA VAL A 58 -3.74 5.74 6.72
C VAL A 58 -4.85 6.48 5.99
N LEU A 59 -5.98 5.81 5.76
CA LEU A 59 -7.11 6.39 5.04
C LEU A 59 -7.83 7.44 5.89
N LYS A 60 -8.21 8.55 5.26
CA LYS A 60 -9.13 9.56 5.79
C LYS A 60 -10.53 9.22 5.29
N GLY A 61 -11.42 8.80 6.20
CA GLY A 61 -12.81 8.48 5.86
C GLY A 61 -13.05 6.99 5.55
N GLU A 62 -13.98 6.72 4.64
CA GLU A 62 -14.50 5.37 4.36
C GLU A 62 -13.85 4.70 3.15
N GLY A 63 -13.86 3.37 3.16
CA GLY A 63 -13.34 2.53 2.09
C GLY A 63 -12.19 1.65 2.53
N GLU A 64 -11.37 1.24 1.56
CA GLU A 64 -10.20 0.41 1.76
C GLU A 64 -8.97 1.06 1.12
N ILE A 65 -7.79 0.84 1.72
CA ILE A 65 -6.52 1.42 1.27
C ILE A 65 -5.47 0.33 1.08
N GLY A 66 -4.60 0.53 0.09
CA GLY A 66 -3.46 -0.32 -0.20
C GLY A 66 -2.23 0.51 -0.54
N VAL A 67 -1.08 0.19 0.05
CA VAL A 67 0.21 0.78 -0.35
C VAL A 67 1.19 -0.31 -0.70
N ASP A 68 1.94 -0.08 -1.76
CA ASP A 68 3.04 -0.94 -2.16
C ASP A 68 4.25 -0.12 -2.58
N ALA A 69 5.44 -0.71 -2.40
CA ALA A 69 6.70 -0.07 -2.74
C ALA A 69 7.71 -1.10 -3.21
N GLU A 70 8.44 -0.79 -4.28
CA GLU A 70 9.51 -1.63 -4.81
C GLU A 70 10.70 -0.80 -5.27
N LYS A 71 11.90 -1.38 -5.28
CA LYS A 71 13.08 -0.64 -5.78
C LYS A 71 12.85 -0.20 -7.23
N THR A 72 13.20 1.05 -7.55
CA THR A 72 12.99 1.58 -8.90
C THR A 72 13.77 0.83 -9.99
N ASP A 73 14.87 0.18 -9.62
CA ASP A 73 15.71 -0.64 -10.51
C ASP A 73 15.27 -2.11 -10.59
N ARG A 74 14.24 -2.53 -9.85
CA ARG A 74 13.73 -3.89 -9.89
C ARG A 74 13.02 -4.13 -11.22
N VAL A 75 13.34 -5.26 -11.85
CA VAL A 75 12.62 -5.73 -13.03
C VAL A 75 11.24 -6.25 -12.60
N PRO A 76 10.13 -5.69 -13.10
CA PRO A 76 8.79 -6.16 -12.75
C PRO A 76 8.49 -7.53 -13.38
N PRO A 77 7.55 -8.31 -12.81
CA PRO A 77 7.10 -9.56 -13.42
C PRO A 77 6.46 -9.32 -14.79
N ALA A 78 6.78 -10.15 -15.79
CA ALA A 78 6.11 -10.11 -17.08
C ALA A 78 4.59 -10.40 -16.95
N PRO A 79 3.70 -9.70 -17.70
CA PRO A 79 3.99 -8.79 -18.81
C PRO A 79 4.02 -7.30 -18.42
N LEU A 80 4.24 -6.97 -17.15
CA LEU A 80 4.25 -5.59 -16.69
C LEU A 80 5.46 -4.85 -17.26
N LYS A 81 5.22 -3.61 -17.70
CA LYS A 81 6.20 -2.83 -18.48
C LYS A 81 7.21 -2.07 -17.63
N ASP A 82 6.80 -1.66 -16.43
CA ASP A 82 7.58 -0.87 -15.50
C ASP A 82 7.24 -1.27 -14.07
N ILE A 83 8.10 -0.88 -13.13
CA ILE A 83 7.94 -1.22 -11.72
C ILE A 83 6.70 -0.55 -11.10
N PHE A 84 6.31 0.64 -11.58
CA PHE A 84 5.08 1.29 -11.16
C PHE A 84 3.84 0.48 -11.52
N ALA A 85 3.84 -0.23 -12.65
CA ALA A 85 2.76 -1.14 -13.03
C ALA A 85 2.62 -2.31 -12.05
N TRP A 86 3.74 -2.76 -11.48
CA TRP A 86 3.75 -3.78 -10.45
C TRP A 86 3.26 -3.24 -9.10
N THR A 87 3.78 -2.11 -8.64
CA THR A 87 3.37 -1.51 -7.36
C THR A 87 1.91 -1.06 -7.39
N ARG A 88 1.39 -0.58 -8.53
CA ARG A 88 -0.05 -0.31 -8.72
C ARG A 88 -0.89 -1.57 -8.51
N LEU A 89 -0.46 -2.68 -9.08
CA LEU A 89 -1.16 -3.96 -8.96
C LEU A 89 -1.15 -4.47 -7.53
N GLU A 90 -0.01 -4.43 -6.85
CA GLU A 90 0.12 -4.84 -5.44
C GLU A 90 -0.70 -3.94 -4.51
N ALA A 91 -0.61 -2.62 -4.68
CA ALA A 91 -1.40 -1.67 -3.90
C ALA A 91 -2.91 -1.92 -4.08
N TYR A 92 -3.36 -2.18 -5.31
CA TYR A 92 -4.77 -2.50 -5.58
C TYR A 92 -5.21 -3.81 -4.91
N CYS A 93 -4.42 -4.88 -5.03
CA CYS A 93 -4.74 -6.16 -4.40
C CYS A 93 -4.70 -6.08 -2.85
N LYS A 94 -3.77 -5.30 -2.28
CA LYS A 94 -3.73 -4.99 -0.85
C LYS A 94 -4.99 -4.25 -0.39
N ALA A 95 -5.47 -3.28 -1.16
CA ALA A 95 -6.72 -2.59 -0.88
C ALA A 95 -7.91 -3.56 -0.88
N LEU A 96 -7.97 -4.47 -1.87
CA LEU A 96 -8.98 -5.54 -1.92
C LEU A 96 -8.85 -6.56 -0.77
N GLY A 97 -7.72 -6.60 -0.07
CA GLY A 97 -7.45 -7.54 1.02
C GLY A 97 -7.16 -8.97 0.54
N ARG A 98 -6.59 -9.12 -0.66
CA ARG A 98 -6.20 -10.43 -1.23
C ARG A 98 -4.80 -10.40 -1.82
N GLY A 99 -4.18 -11.57 -1.92
CA GLY A 99 -2.91 -11.72 -2.64
C GLY A 99 -3.06 -11.57 -4.15
N ILE A 100 -1.94 -11.33 -4.82
CA ILE A 100 -1.84 -11.37 -6.29
C ILE A 100 -1.83 -12.83 -6.77
N THR A 101 -2.54 -13.07 -7.86
CA THR A 101 -2.46 -14.33 -8.61
C THR A 101 -1.79 -14.11 -9.98
N PRO A 102 -1.28 -15.18 -10.63
CA PRO A 102 -0.77 -15.07 -12.00
C PRO A 102 -1.80 -14.57 -13.02
N HIS A 103 -3.09 -14.74 -12.75
CA HIS A 103 -4.17 -14.19 -13.57
C HIS A 103 -4.25 -12.67 -13.45
N ASP A 104 -4.05 -12.13 -12.25
CA ASP A 104 -4.09 -10.69 -12.01
C ASP A 104 -2.99 -9.97 -12.77
N VAL A 105 -1.77 -10.52 -12.77
CA VAL A 105 -0.62 -9.96 -13.48
C VAL A 105 -0.87 -9.78 -14.98
N LYS A 106 -1.71 -10.64 -15.57
CA LYS A 106 -2.02 -10.60 -17.01
C LYS A 106 -3.23 -9.73 -17.35
N ASN A 107 -4.25 -9.75 -16.49
CA ASN A 107 -5.59 -9.31 -16.88
C ASN A 107 -6.15 -8.21 -15.98
N LEU A 108 -5.57 -7.99 -14.80
CA LEU A 108 -6.12 -7.02 -13.87
C LEU A 108 -5.61 -5.63 -14.23
N THR A 109 -6.55 -4.71 -14.45
CA THR A 109 -6.26 -3.28 -14.55
C THR A 109 -6.57 -2.64 -13.20
N PRO A 110 -5.54 -2.18 -12.45
CA PRO A 110 -5.74 -1.50 -11.18
C PRO A 110 -6.64 -0.28 -11.34
N ARG A 111 -7.52 -0.04 -10.36
CA ARG A 111 -8.37 1.15 -10.28
C ARG A 111 -8.21 1.80 -8.91
N GLY A 112 -8.55 3.08 -8.80
CA GLY A 112 -8.43 3.79 -7.53
C GLY A 112 -6.98 4.07 -7.11
N ILE A 113 -6.02 4.04 -8.04
CA ILE A 113 -4.67 4.55 -7.77
C ILE A 113 -4.77 6.07 -7.65
N VAL A 114 -4.41 6.60 -6.48
CA VAL A 114 -4.56 8.02 -6.14
C VAL A 114 -3.22 8.74 -5.95
N ALA A 115 -2.12 7.98 -5.81
CA ALA A 115 -0.78 8.54 -5.78
C ALA A 115 0.25 7.54 -6.32
N GLU A 116 1.23 8.06 -7.04
CA GLU A 116 2.45 7.37 -7.45
C GLU A 116 3.63 8.31 -7.20
N GLU A 117 4.64 7.83 -6.47
CA GLU A 117 5.80 8.63 -6.10
C GLU A 117 7.08 7.80 -6.09
N GLU A 118 8.22 8.48 -6.17
CA GLU A 118 9.51 7.88 -5.81
C GLU A 118 9.93 8.36 -4.42
N ILE A 119 10.22 7.43 -3.51
CA ILE A 119 10.64 7.71 -2.13
C ILE A 119 11.89 6.88 -1.84
N ASP A 120 13.04 7.54 -1.62
CA ASP A 120 14.31 6.90 -1.28
C ASP A 120 14.72 5.76 -2.25
N GLY A 121 14.49 5.95 -3.56
CA GLY A 121 14.78 4.96 -4.60
C GLY A 121 13.76 3.82 -4.68
N LEU A 122 12.58 4.00 -4.08
CA LEU A 122 11.44 3.09 -4.21
C LEU A 122 10.35 3.72 -5.07
N ALA A 123 9.85 3.00 -6.06
CA ALA A 123 8.58 3.29 -6.70
C ALA A 123 7.47 2.93 -5.73
N VAL A 124 6.59 3.87 -5.42
CA VAL A 124 5.52 3.73 -4.43
C VAL A 124 4.18 4.01 -5.11
N SER A 125 3.20 3.15 -4.87
CA SER A 125 1.83 3.36 -5.34
C SER A 125 0.85 3.24 -4.17
N VAL A 126 -0.16 4.12 -4.14
CA VAL A 126 -1.24 4.07 -3.17
C VAL A 126 -2.58 3.94 -3.88
N CYS A 127 -3.36 2.96 -3.45
CA CYS A 127 -4.70 2.68 -3.92
C CYS A 127 -5.73 3.00 -2.84
N VAL A 128 -6.81 3.69 -3.19
CA VAL A 128 -8.00 3.90 -2.35
C VAL A 128 -9.23 3.40 -3.09
N LEU A 129 -9.97 2.48 -2.46
CA LEU A 129 -11.23 1.95 -2.96
C LEU A 129 -12.38 2.50 -2.12
N ARG A 130 -13.08 3.49 -2.68
CA ARG A 130 -14.25 4.10 -2.03
C ARG A 130 -15.47 3.18 -2.16
N PRO A 131 -16.42 3.24 -1.19
CA PRO A 131 -17.64 2.43 -1.24
C PRO A 131 -18.47 2.61 -2.52
N GLU A 132 -18.45 3.81 -3.11
CA GLU A 132 -19.29 4.19 -4.26
C GLU A 132 -18.78 3.65 -5.62
N GLY A 133 -17.84 2.71 -5.62
CA GLY A 133 -17.21 2.14 -6.83
C GLY A 133 -17.34 0.62 -6.99
N ARG A 134 -18.19 -0.06 -6.21
CA ARG A 134 -18.55 -1.46 -6.48
C ARG A 134 -19.46 -1.51 -7.72
N LEU A 135 -18.85 -1.55 -8.90
CA LEU A 135 -19.50 -2.07 -10.12
C LEU A 135 -19.62 -3.58 -10.03
#